data_AF-A0A9D9E4Y2-F1
#
_entry.id   AF-A0A9D9E4Y2-F1
#
_cell.length_a   1.000
_cell.length_b   1.000
_cell.length_c   1.000
_cell.angle_alpha   90.00
_cell.angle_beta   90.00
_cell.angle_gamma   90.00
#
_symmetry.space_group_name_H-M   'P 1'
#
loop_
_entity.id
_entity.type
_entity.pdbx_description
1 polymer ?
#
loop_
_entity_poly.entity_id
_entity_poly.type
_entity_poly.pdbx_seq_one_letter_code
_entity_poly.pdbx_strand_id
1 'polypeptide(L)'
;MKIKNLLFAAFLCSFVSVSAQDNLRLFLKDGSELIGYISRQRPGENFTFTTNSAIISLNNDNVKSIIDNNVKIKDLSKEWAQWAKDNNAIINSGDNAYLVLSNIVTNNGSINGVRILEKGVRVKYLEIKSNTYTLSWDTIEVIKADRRPKLQISGINRKYKLKSGMEYEGEYAGEVPGQTLSLYQNNGVIFVFNRDEVLKDNRYKINPNQELFEQSDLLDIVQLQSGNLVKGIIVERNYSDADTITSDYLLIQSENGNIQSIKLSDIIEYRKEPNPSYKPITDVKLSVGEYMINRNKVNTQKIKEIDNIVSINIDSINTIIQTKGSPTEITVETKFTDKAEVIQLKLVKIKKFNIKKEKKIINGVTYEDIVKDAIQQKKIETSINNITKITYQIKEKGVYALYNPANKEAIVFTIE
;
A
#
# COMPACT_ATOMS: atom_id res chain seq x y z
N MET A 1 21.17 -42.79 -4.29
CA MET A 1 19.80 -43.13 -3.81
C MET A 1 19.80 -42.89 -2.31
N LYS A 2 18.95 -42.13 -1.63
CA LYS A 2 17.86 -41.19 -1.94
C LYS A 2 17.51 -40.56 -0.56
N ILE A 3 17.43 -39.21 -0.44
CA ILE A 3 16.26 -38.44 0.11
C ILE A 3 15.97 -38.65 1.63
N LYS A 4 15.82 -37.67 2.54
CA LYS A 4 15.41 -36.24 2.49
C LYS A 4 15.46 -35.62 3.92
N ASN A 5 15.61 -34.29 3.97
CA ASN A 5 14.88 -33.32 4.84
C ASN A 5 15.20 -33.21 6.35
N LEU A 6 15.16 -32.04 7.02
CA LEU A 6 14.99 -30.63 6.64
C LEU A 6 15.44 -29.76 7.84
N LEU A 7 16.09 -28.62 7.57
CA LEU A 7 16.43 -27.56 8.52
C LEU A 7 15.22 -26.65 8.78
N PHE A 8 15.05 -26.21 10.04
CA PHE A 8 14.19 -25.07 10.40
C PHE A 8 15.11 -23.92 10.87
N ALA A 9 15.24 -22.88 10.04
CA ALA A 9 15.85 -21.61 10.41
C ALA A 9 14.79 -20.52 10.22
N ALA A 10 14.43 -19.85 11.31
CA ALA A 10 13.44 -18.78 11.35
C ALA A 10 13.97 -17.53 10.64
N PHE A 11 13.32 -17.17 9.53
CA PHE A 11 13.57 -15.93 8.80
C PHE A 11 12.63 -14.84 9.34
N LEU A 12 13.19 -13.79 9.95
CA LEU A 12 12.50 -12.50 10.10
C LEU A 12 12.40 -11.86 8.71
N CYS A 13 11.33 -12.16 7.99
CA CYS A 13 10.86 -11.28 6.92
C CYS A 13 10.22 -10.05 7.57
N SER A 14 10.73 -8.87 7.24
CA SER A 14 10.01 -7.62 7.39
C SER A 14 8.68 -7.75 6.65
N PHE A 15 7.61 -7.92 7.43
CA PHE A 15 6.24 -7.88 6.93
C PHE A 15 5.98 -6.46 6.45
N VAL A 16 6.11 -6.25 5.14
CA VAL A 16 5.22 -5.29 4.51
C VAL A 16 3.87 -5.98 4.60
N SER A 17 3.03 -5.57 5.53
CA SER A 17 1.61 -5.89 5.48
C SER A 17 1.13 -5.34 4.14
N VAL A 18 1.08 -6.21 3.12
CA VAL A 18 0.26 -5.98 1.94
C VAL A 18 -1.16 -5.99 2.47
N SER A 19 -1.60 -4.83 2.94
CA SER A 19 -3.01 -4.58 3.16
C SER A 19 -3.62 -4.58 1.77
N ALA A 20 -4.39 -5.64 1.49
CA ALA A 20 -5.42 -5.62 0.47
C ALA A 20 -6.20 -4.30 0.63
N GLN A 21 -6.15 -3.42 -0.38
CA GLN A 21 -7.10 -3.33 -1.49
C GLN A 21 -8.35 -2.54 -1.11
N ASP A 22 -8.57 -1.39 -1.74
CA ASP A 22 -9.79 -0.58 -1.82
C ASP A 22 -10.66 -0.79 -0.57
N ASN A 23 -10.09 -0.46 0.60
CA ASN A 23 -10.71 -0.72 1.90
C ASN A 23 -11.86 0.27 2.08
N LEU A 24 -13.01 -0.12 1.56
CA LEU A 24 -14.26 0.53 1.86
C LEU A 24 -14.63 0.22 3.30
N ARG A 25 -15.04 1.26 4.02
CA ARG A 25 -15.76 1.15 5.27
C ARG A 25 -17.24 1.34 4.98
N LEU A 26 -17.99 0.27 5.15
CA LEU A 26 -19.42 0.25 4.98
C LEU A 26 -20.08 0.34 6.35
N PHE A 27 -20.78 1.45 6.60
CA PHE A 27 -21.55 1.67 7.81
C PHE A 27 -23.00 1.30 7.56
N LEU A 28 -23.54 0.40 8.39
CA LEU A 28 -24.92 -0.06 8.31
C LEU A 28 -25.78 0.68 9.34
N LYS A 29 -27.06 0.84 9.01
CA LYS A 29 -28.04 1.55 9.86
C LYS A 29 -28.27 0.89 11.23
N ASP A 30 -27.89 -0.38 11.39
CA ASP A 30 -27.96 -1.11 12.67
C ASP A 30 -26.76 -0.82 13.60
N GLY A 31 -25.78 -0.04 13.13
CA GLY A 31 -24.55 0.31 13.82
C GLY A 31 -23.38 -0.62 13.55
N SER A 32 -23.50 -1.57 12.64
CA SER A 32 -22.38 -2.41 12.18
C SER A 32 -21.47 -1.66 11.21
N GLU A 33 -20.17 -2.01 11.22
CA GLU A 33 -19.14 -1.49 10.31
C GLU A 33 -18.45 -2.67 9.63
N LEU A 34 -18.46 -2.70 8.30
CA LEU A 34 -17.75 -3.71 7.51
C LEU A 34 -16.56 -3.06 6.80
N ILE A 35 -15.37 -3.66 6.91
CA ILE A 35 -14.16 -3.16 6.25
C ILE A 35 -13.71 -4.18 5.20
N GLY A 36 -13.65 -3.76 3.94
CA GLY A 36 -13.33 -4.62 2.80
C GLY A 36 -13.81 -4.02 1.49
N TYR A 37 -14.38 -4.83 0.60
CA TYR A 37 -14.84 -4.35 -0.70
C TYR A 37 -16.16 -4.99 -1.14
N ILE A 38 -16.90 -4.28 -2.00
CA ILE A 38 -18.09 -4.82 -2.64
C ILE A 38 -17.66 -5.80 -3.74
N SER A 39 -17.75 -7.10 -3.45
CA SER A 39 -17.28 -8.17 -4.34
C SER A 39 -18.29 -8.55 -5.42
N ARG A 40 -19.58 -8.26 -5.19
CA ARG A 40 -20.66 -8.54 -6.15
C ARG A 40 -21.76 -7.50 -6.03
N GLN A 41 -22.32 -7.08 -7.16
CA GLN A 41 -23.52 -6.23 -7.21
C GLN A 41 -24.45 -6.74 -8.31
N ARG A 42 -25.70 -6.97 -7.95
CA ARG A 42 -26.79 -7.19 -8.89
C ARG A 42 -27.66 -5.93 -8.90
N PRO A 43 -27.64 -5.15 -9.99
CA PRO A 43 -28.40 -3.90 -10.06
C PRO A 43 -29.87 -4.12 -9.69
N GLY A 44 -30.39 -3.31 -8.76
CA GLY A 44 -31.79 -3.39 -8.31
C GLY A 44 -32.12 -4.52 -7.33
N GLU A 45 -31.16 -5.40 -6.98
CA GLU A 45 -31.42 -6.54 -6.09
C GLU A 45 -30.62 -6.46 -4.78
N ASN A 46 -29.35 -6.85 -4.82
CA ASN A 46 -28.49 -7.01 -3.65
C ASN A 46 -27.03 -6.80 -4.02
N PHE A 47 -26.19 -6.72 -3.00
CA PHE A 47 -24.75 -6.78 -3.15
C PHE A 47 -24.14 -7.74 -2.14
N THR A 48 -22.96 -8.24 -2.47
CA THR A 48 -22.12 -9.01 -1.55
C THR A 48 -20.91 -8.17 -1.18
N PHE A 49 -20.65 -8.04 0.12
CA PHE A 49 -19.49 -7.38 0.67
C PHE A 49 -18.54 -8.44 1.23
N THR A 50 -17.29 -8.44 0.76
CA THR A 50 -16.24 -9.31 1.29
C THR A 50 -15.42 -8.50 2.29
N THR A 51 -15.36 -8.96 3.53
CA THR A 51 -14.66 -8.27 4.61
C THR A 51 -13.25 -8.79 4.82
N ASN A 52 -12.40 -7.91 5.32
CA ASN A 52 -11.14 -8.24 5.98
C ASN A 52 -11.32 -8.16 7.51
N SER A 53 -12.21 -7.29 7.97
CA SER A 53 -12.69 -7.26 9.35
C SER A 53 -14.10 -6.66 9.40
N ALA A 54 -14.83 -6.93 10.49
CA ALA A 54 -16.17 -6.41 10.70
C ALA A 54 -16.43 -6.15 12.19
N ILE A 55 -17.09 -5.03 12.50
CA ILE A 55 -17.73 -4.81 13.78
C ILE A 55 -19.22 -5.03 13.58
N ILE A 56 -19.77 -6.06 14.20
CA ILE A 56 -21.18 -6.42 14.06
C ILE A 56 -21.95 -5.99 15.31
N SER A 57 -23.09 -5.33 15.10
CA SER A 57 -24.02 -4.89 16.14
C SER A 57 -25.19 -5.86 16.22
N LEU A 58 -25.33 -6.57 17.35
CA LEU A 58 -26.46 -7.45 17.63
C LEU A 58 -27.36 -6.86 18.70
N ASN A 59 -28.68 -6.99 18.51
CA ASN A 59 -29.61 -6.84 19.63
C ASN A 59 -29.36 -7.97 20.65
N ASN A 60 -29.26 -7.62 21.93
CA ASN A 60 -29.00 -8.58 22.99
C ASN A 60 -30.12 -9.64 23.11
N ASP A 61 -31.34 -9.34 22.68
CA ASP A 61 -32.45 -10.32 22.62
C ASP A 61 -32.16 -11.50 21.67
N ASN A 62 -31.23 -11.34 20.73
CA ASN A 62 -30.79 -12.39 19.82
C ASN A 62 -29.64 -13.23 20.38
N VAL A 63 -29.11 -12.87 21.56
CA VAL A 63 -27.94 -13.51 22.19
C VAL A 63 -28.42 -14.41 23.33
N LYS A 64 -28.19 -15.72 23.19
CA LYS A 64 -28.50 -16.72 24.22
C LYS A 64 -27.40 -16.80 25.29
N SER A 65 -26.14 -16.75 24.86
CA SER A 65 -25.01 -16.77 25.79
C SER A 65 -23.74 -16.24 25.13
N ILE A 66 -22.79 -15.81 25.97
CA ILE A 66 -21.44 -15.39 25.57
C ILE A 66 -20.46 -16.13 26.47
N ILE A 67 -19.49 -16.81 25.87
CA ILE A 67 -18.47 -17.61 26.56
C ILE A 67 -17.10 -17.00 26.26
N ASP A 68 -16.44 -16.47 27.28
CA ASP A 68 -15.12 -15.84 27.15
C ASP A 68 -13.99 -16.86 27.27
N ASN A 69 -12.98 -16.74 26.42
CA ASN A 69 -11.81 -17.61 26.39
C ASN A 69 -10.53 -16.77 26.42
N ASN A 70 -9.64 -17.10 27.35
CA ASN A 70 -8.32 -16.48 27.45
C ASN A 70 -7.37 -17.16 26.47
N VAL A 71 -7.09 -16.50 25.33
CA VAL A 71 -6.22 -17.03 24.28
C VAL A 71 -4.84 -16.40 24.41
N LYS A 72 -3.80 -17.21 24.64
CA LYS A 72 -2.43 -16.71 24.82
C LYS A 72 -1.95 -16.01 23.55
N ILE A 73 -1.18 -14.93 23.71
CA ILE A 73 -0.70 -14.13 22.55
C ILE A 73 0.08 -14.98 21.54
N LYS A 74 0.86 -15.96 22.01
CA LYS A 74 1.63 -16.87 21.14
C LYS A 74 0.77 -17.81 20.28
N ASP A 75 -0.49 -18.03 20.69
CA ASP A 75 -1.44 -18.91 20.00
C ASP A 75 -2.39 -18.11 19.09
N LEU A 76 -2.32 -16.78 19.11
CA LEU A 76 -3.13 -15.91 18.25
C LEU A 76 -2.61 -15.90 16.81
N SER A 77 -3.52 -15.63 15.87
CA SER A 77 -3.10 -15.21 14.53
C SER A 77 -2.35 -13.87 14.61
N LYS A 78 -1.56 -13.58 13.58
CA LYS A 78 -0.79 -12.33 13.51
C LYS A 78 -1.72 -11.11 13.57
N GLU A 79 -2.88 -11.21 12.94
CA GLU A 79 -3.86 -10.14 12.88
C GLU A 79 -4.47 -9.86 14.26
N TRP A 80 -4.82 -10.90 15.02
CA TRP A 80 -5.31 -10.73 16.39
C TRP A 80 -4.23 -10.23 17.35
N ALA A 81 -3.01 -10.74 17.24
CA ALA A 81 -1.89 -10.26 18.06
C ALA A 81 -1.57 -8.79 17.79
N GLN A 82 -1.58 -8.38 16.51
CA GLN A 82 -1.37 -7.00 16.10
C GLN A 82 -2.50 -6.10 16.57
N TRP A 83 -3.76 -6.48 16.34
CA TRP A 83 -4.92 -5.73 16.81
C TRP A 83 -4.91 -5.56 18.34
N ALA A 84 -4.60 -6.62 19.08
CA ALA A 84 -4.54 -6.56 20.54
C ALA A 84 -3.47 -5.59 21.04
N LYS A 85 -2.32 -5.55 20.38
CA LYS A 85 -1.24 -4.60 20.68
C LYS A 85 -1.66 -3.17 20.37
N ASP A 86 -2.22 -2.93 19.19
CA ASP A 86 -2.59 -1.58 18.74
C ASP A 86 -3.73 -0.96 19.57
N ASN A 87 -4.57 -1.81 20.19
CA ASN A 87 -5.72 -1.40 21.00
C ASN A 87 -5.49 -1.56 22.51
N ASN A 88 -4.27 -1.84 22.97
CA ASN A 88 -3.96 -2.10 24.38
C ASN A 88 -4.90 -3.14 25.03
N ALA A 89 -5.29 -4.17 24.27
CA ALA A 89 -6.26 -5.18 24.70
C ALA A 89 -5.60 -6.45 25.28
N ILE A 90 -4.26 -6.47 25.36
CA ILE A 90 -3.49 -7.57 25.96
C ILE A 90 -3.64 -7.50 27.49
N ILE A 91 -4.04 -8.61 28.09
CA ILE A 91 -4.12 -8.78 29.53
C ILE A 91 -2.90 -9.55 30.01
N ASN A 92 -2.36 -9.16 31.17
CA ASN A 92 -1.11 -9.66 31.76
C ASN A 92 0.15 -9.35 30.93
N SER A 93 1.29 -9.91 31.34
CA SER A 93 2.60 -9.70 30.73
C SER A 93 3.41 -10.99 30.71
N GLY A 94 4.48 -11.00 29.90
CA GLY A 94 5.35 -12.17 29.73
C GLY A 94 4.61 -13.37 29.13
N ASP A 95 5.00 -14.58 29.53
CA ASP A 95 4.47 -15.84 28.99
C ASP A 95 2.97 -16.09 29.29
N ASN A 96 2.41 -15.30 30.21
CA ASN A 96 1.00 -15.36 30.60
C ASN A 96 0.16 -14.27 29.94
N ALA A 97 0.71 -13.50 28.99
CA ALA A 97 -0.05 -12.52 28.23
C ALA A 97 -1.11 -13.21 27.36
N TYR A 98 -2.35 -12.68 27.38
CA TYR A 98 -3.46 -13.23 26.61
C TYR A 98 -4.43 -12.14 26.11
N LEU A 99 -5.27 -12.52 25.15
CA LEU A 99 -6.42 -11.75 24.68
C LEU A 99 -7.71 -12.52 25.00
N VAL A 100 -8.76 -11.82 25.43
CA VAL A 100 -10.09 -12.43 25.62
C VAL A 100 -10.82 -12.47 24.29
N LEU A 101 -11.04 -13.67 23.77
CA LEU A 101 -11.92 -13.94 22.62
C LEU A 101 -13.14 -14.75 23.07
N SER A 102 -14.29 -14.41 22.54
CA SER A 102 -15.57 -14.92 22.98
C SER A 102 -16.24 -15.73 21.88
N ASN A 103 -17.06 -16.70 22.30
CA ASN A 103 -18.01 -17.38 21.45
C ASN A 103 -19.42 -16.91 21.83
N ILE A 104 -20.18 -16.44 20.86
CA ILE A 104 -21.55 -15.95 21.03
C ILE A 104 -22.50 -17.01 20.49
N VAL A 105 -23.43 -17.49 21.32
CA VAL A 105 -24.52 -18.35 20.88
C VAL A 105 -25.74 -17.47 20.62
N THR A 106 -26.25 -17.49 19.39
CA THR A 106 -27.42 -16.72 18.98
C THR A 106 -28.61 -17.64 18.68
N ASN A 107 -29.75 -17.03 18.33
CA ASN A 107 -30.89 -17.77 17.80
C ASN A 107 -30.58 -18.51 16.49
N ASN A 108 -29.63 -18.00 15.68
CA ASN A 108 -29.35 -18.48 14.33
C ASN A 108 -28.06 -19.30 14.22
N GLY A 109 -27.39 -19.58 15.34
CA GLY A 109 -26.13 -20.33 15.38
C GLY A 109 -25.09 -19.69 16.28
N SER A 110 -23.87 -20.23 16.21
CA SER A 110 -22.75 -19.78 17.05
C SER A 110 -21.72 -19.00 16.23
N ILE A 111 -21.27 -17.88 16.78
CA ILE A 111 -20.19 -17.04 16.27
C ILE A 111 -18.98 -17.26 17.18
N ASN A 112 -17.84 -17.67 16.63
CA ASN A 112 -16.70 -18.13 17.42
C ASN A 112 -15.47 -17.24 17.25
N GLY A 113 -14.70 -17.08 18.32
CA GLY A 113 -13.38 -16.44 18.29
C GLY A 113 -13.43 -14.95 17.95
N VAL A 114 -14.43 -14.24 18.47
CA VAL A 114 -14.64 -12.80 18.25
C VAL A 114 -14.24 -11.99 19.46
N ARG A 115 -13.97 -10.70 19.31
CA ARG A 115 -13.73 -9.82 20.45
C ARG A 115 -14.97 -9.00 20.76
N ILE A 116 -15.55 -9.17 21.95
CA ILE A 116 -16.62 -8.29 22.43
C ILE A 116 -16.05 -6.89 22.68
N LEU A 117 -16.68 -5.88 22.08
CA LEU A 117 -16.32 -4.47 22.21
C LEU A 117 -17.29 -3.72 23.13
N GLU A 118 -18.58 -4.03 23.03
CA GLU A 118 -19.64 -3.42 23.83
C GLU A 118 -20.65 -4.50 24.23
N LYS A 119 -21.20 -4.40 25.45
CA LYS A 119 -22.23 -5.31 25.97
C LYS A 119 -23.24 -4.54 26.82
N GLY A 120 -24.52 -4.86 26.67
CA GLY A 120 -25.64 -4.21 27.38
C GLY A 120 -26.94 -4.45 26.61
N VAL A 121 -27.64 -3.36 26.25
CA VAL A 121 -28.83 -3.41 25.37
C VAL A 121 -28.48 -4.01 24.00
N ARG A 122 -27.25 -3.78 23.53
CA ARG A 122 -26.68 -4.39 22.32
C ARG A 122 -25.36 -5.04 22.67
N VAL A 123 -24.97 -5.99 21.82
CA VAL A 123 -23.64 -6.61 21.84
C VAL A 123 -22.95 -6.21 20.55
N LYS A 124 -21.84 -5.48 20.65
CA LYS A 124 -20.94 -5.25 19.52
C LYS A 124 -19.73 -6.15 19.62
N TYR A 125 -19.37 -6.78 18.52
CA TYR A 125 -18.22 -7.66 18.49
C TYR A 125 -17.42 -7.49 17.20
N LEU A 126 -16.11 -7.72 17.29
CA LEU A 126 -15.16 -7.64 16.19
C LEU A 126 -14.85 -9.04 15.63
N GLU A 127 -14.97 -9.17 14.32
CA GLU A 127 -14.46 -10.26 13.50
C GLU A 127 -13.21 -9.78 12.73
N ILE A 128 -12.09 -10.48 12.86
CA ILE A 128 -10.84 -10.21 12.07
C ILE A 128 -10.66 -11.22 10.91
N LYS A 129 -11.53 -12.23 10.81
CA LYS A 129 -11.48 -13.22 9.75
C LYS A 129 -12.29 -12.71 8.54
N SER A 130 -11.79 -13.00 7.34
CA SER A 130 -12.54 -12.69 6.12
C SER A 130 -13.86 -13.44 6.07
N ASN A 131 -14.93 -12.72 5.71
CA ASN A 131 -16.28 -13.21 5.62
C ASN A 131 -17.01 -12.52 4.46
N THR A 132 -18.20 -13.01 4.11
CA THR A 132 -19.04 -12.42 3.06
C THR A 132 -20.44 -12.14 3.59
N TYR A 133 -20.91 -10.92 3.37
CA TYR A 133 -22.26 -10.50 3.75
C TYR A 133 -23.05 -10.17 2.50
N THR A 134 -24.19 -10.83 2.31
CA THR A 134 -25.16 -10.43 1.28
C THR A 134 -26.17 -9.49 1.91
N LEU A 135 -26.23 -8.27 1.39
CA LEU A 135 -26.96 -7.16 1.97
C LEU A 135 -27.83 -6.49 0.90
N SER A 136 -28.87 -5.80 1.37
CA SER A 136 -29.67 -4.90 0.54
C SER A 136 -29.12 -3.48 0.64
N TRP A 137 -29.27 -2.69 -0.42
CA TRP A 137 -28.75 -1.32 -0.49
C TRP A 137 -29.37 -0.38 0.55
N ASP A 138 -30.60 -0.66 0.98
CA ASP A 138 -31.32 0.13 1.99
C ASP A 138 -30.80 -0.06 3.42
N THR A 139 -29.99 -1.08 3.69
CA THR A 139 -29.36 -1.28 5.01
C THR A 139 -28.14 -0.39 5.22
N ILE A 140 -27.59 0.16 4.13
CA ILE A 140 -26.41 1.01 4.14
C ILE A 140 -26.78 2.41 4.63
N GLU A 141 -25.99 2.93 5.57
CA GLU A 141 -26.02 4.34 5.94
C GLU A 141 -25.05 5.15 5.06
N VAL A 142 -23.78 4.73 4.99
CA VAL A 142 -22.75 5.40 4.19
C VAL A 142 -21.60 4.45 3.86
N ILE A 143 -20.99 4.64 2.70
CA ILE A 143 -19.75 4.00 2.28
C ILE A 143 -18.65 5.05 2.32
N LYS A 144 -17.52 4.75 2.96
CA LYS A 144 -16.34 5.61 2.99
C LYS A 144 -15.12 4.87 2.45
N ALA A 145 -14.22 5.60 1.81
CA ALA A 145 -12.89 5.12 1.46
C ALA A 145 -11.86 5.88 2.31
N ASP A 146 -10.86 5.15 2.80
CA ASP A 146 -9.72 5.75 3.46
C ASP A 146 -8.87 6.51 2.43
N ARG A 147 -8.41 7.70 2.79
CA ARG A 147 -7.59 8.52 1.91
C ARG A 147 -6.22 7.87 1.68
N ARG A 148 -5.78 7.83 0.42
CA ARG A 148 -4.46 7.35 0.01
C ARG A 148 -3.37 8.06 0.81
N PRO A 149 -2.38 7.32 1.35
CA PRO A 149 -1.23 7.91 2.01
C PRO A 149 -0.54 8.94 1.10
N LYS A 150 -0.14 10.10 1.65
CA LYS A 150 0.46 11.20 0.86
C LYS A 150 1.70 10.81 0.05
N LEU A 151 2.47 9.83 0.53
CA LEU A 151 3.67 9.35 -0.14
C LEU A 151 3.39 8.20 -1.11
N GLN A 152 2.19 7.62 -1.10
CA GLN A 152 1.82 6.61 -2.09
C GLN A 152 1.51 7.32 -3.41
N ILE A 153 2.41 7.16 -4.37
CA ILE A 153 2.35 7.81 -5.69
C ILE A 153 1.68 6.93 -6.75
N SER A 154 1.05 5.83 -6.35
CA SER A 154 0.31 4.90 -7.19
C SER A 154 -1.15 4.83 -6.77
N GLY A 155 -2.05 4.76 -7.74
CA GLY A 155 -3.48 4.59 -7.48
C GLY A 155 -4.35 5.13 -8.60
N ILE A 156 -5.66 5.04 -8.38
CA ILE A 156 -6.68 5.51 -9.30
C ILE A 156 -7.36 6.77 -8.76
N ASN A 157 -7.41 7.82 -9.57
CA ASN A 157 -8.26 8.98 -9.31
C ASN A 157 -9.50 8.92 -10.22
N ARG A 158 -10.51 9.68 -9.83
CA ARG A 158 -11.76 9.85 -10.58
C ARG A 158 -11.93 11.28 -11.02
N LYS A 159 -12.53 11.45 -12.19
CA LYS A 159 -12.99 12.73 -12.73
C LYS A 159 -14.48 12.58 -13.08
N TYR A 160 -15.31 13.33 -12.37
CA TYR A 160 -16.75 13.35 -12.59
C TYR A 160 -17.15 14.56 -13.42
N LYS A 161 -18.04 14.37 -14.40
CA LYS A 161 -18.71 15.44 -15.12
C LYS A 161 -20.19 15.48 -14.73
N LEU A 162 -20.66 16.65 -14.32
CA LEU A 162 -22.05 16.85 -13.91
C LEU A 162 -22.93 17.38 -15.05
N LYS A 163 -24.25 17.31 -14.88
CA LYS A 163 -25.25 17.92 -15.78
C LYS A 163 -25.06 19.41 -16.00
N SER A 164 -24.56 20.12 -14.97
CA SER A 164 -24.21 21.54 -15.06
C SER A 164 -23.01 21.83 -16.01
N GLY A 165 -22.31 20.80 -16.47
CA GLY A 165 -21.07 20.91 -17.25
C GLY A 165 -19.82 21.04 -16.38
N MET A 166 -19.96 21.21 -15.07
CA MET A 166 -18.83 21.25 -14.14
C MET A 166 -18.13 19.91 -14.04
N GLU A 167 -16.80 19.95 -13.86
CA GLU A 167 -15.97 18.77 -13.70
C GLU A 167 -15.19 18.83 -12.38
N TYR A 168 -15.17 17.71 -11.67
CA TYR A 168 -14.46 17.58 -10.40
C TYR A 168 -13.57 16.35 -10.41
N GLU A 169 -12.34 16.51 -9.95
CA GLU A 169 -11.36 15.43 -9.89
C GLU A 169 -10.82 15.22 -8.48
N GLY A 170 -10.45 13.97 -8.19
CA GLY A 170 -9.88 13.60 -6.90
C GLY A 170 -9.84 12.10 -6.69
N GLU A 171 -9.46 11.71 -5.49
CA GLU A 171 -9.58 10.33 -5.04
C GLU A 171 -11.00 10.07 -4.54
N TYR A 172 -11.54 8.87 -4.77
CA TYR A 172 -12.86 8.51 -4.23
C TYR A 172 -12.85 8.55 -2.71
N ALA A 173 -13.79 9.29 -2.10
CA ALA A 173 -13.89 9.42 -0.64
C ALA A 173 -15.06 8.61 -0.05
N GLY A 174 -16.10 8.35 -0.84
CA GLY A 174 -17.28 7.64 -0.35
C GLY A 174 -18.56 8.03 -1.08
N GLU A 175 -19.67 7.47 -0.61
CA GLU A 175 -21.00 7.72 -1.12
C GLU A 175 -22.08 7.42 -0.08
N VAL A 176 -23.21 8.13 -0.18
CA VAL A 176 -24.48 7.67 0.38
C VAL A 176 -25.26 7.05 -0.77
N PRO A 177 -25.53 5.73 -0.76
CA PRO A 177 -26.13 5.03 -1.89
C PRO A 177 -27.40 5.73 -2.41
N GLY A 178 -27.43 5.97 -3.72
CA GLY A 178 -28.55 6.64 -4.40
C GLY A 178 -28.67 8.15 -4.15
N GLN A 179 -27.83 8.75 -3.32
CA GLN A 179 -27.94 10.16 -2.93
C GLN A 179 -26.72 10.98 -3.34
N THR A 180 -25.53 10.69 -2.79
CA THR A 180 -24.35 11.54 -2.95
C THR A 180 -23.09 10.74 -3.25
N LEU A 181 -22.15 11.38 -3.94
CA LEU A 181 -20.77 10.93 -4.11
C LEU A 181 -19.82 11.93 -3.48
N SER A 182 -18.65 11.46 -3.07
CA SER A 182 -17.61 12.30 -2.44
C SER A 182 -16.22 12.05 -3.03
N LEU A 183 -15.43 13.10 -3.16
CA LEU A 183 -14.03 13.08 -3.58
C LEU A 183 -13.11 13.75 -2.55
N TYR A 184 -11.93 13.17 -2.30
CA TYR A 184 -10.82 13.88 -1.68
C TYR A 184 -10.10 14.71 -2.74
N GLN A 185 -10.11 16.03 -2.59
CA GLN A 185 -9.38 16.96 -3.45
C GLN A 185 -7.96 17.22 -2.94
N ASN A 186 -7.08 17.63 -3.85
CA ASN A 186 -5.66 17.90 -3.56
C ASN A 186 -5.45 19.06 -2.56
N ASN A 187 -6.39 20.00 -2.51
CA ASN A 187 -6.41 21.11 -1.53
C ASN A 187 -6.79 20.67 -0.11
N GLY A 188 -7.14 19.39 0.09
CA GLY A 188 -7.53 18.84 1.39
C GLY A 188 -9.03 18.84 1.66
N VAL A 189 -9.84 19.44 0.79
CA VAL A 189 -11.31 19.48 0.91
C VAL A 189 -11.92 18.14 0.49
N ILE A 190 -13.00 17.75 1.16
CA ILE A 190 -13.91 16.68 0.69
C ILE A 190 -15.01 17.36 -0.10
N PHE A 191 -15.07 17.08 -1.40
CA PHE A 191 -16.10 17.63 -2.27
C PHE A 191 -17.25 16.63 -2.39
N VAL A 192 -18.47 17.06 -2.06
CA VAL A 192 -19.69 16.24 -2.03
C VAL A 192 -20.68 16.79 -3.05
N PHE A 193 -21.30 15.92 -3.85
CA PHE A 193 -22.25 16.29 -4.90
C PHE A 193 -23.28 15.19 -5.10
N ASN A 194 -24.40 15.53 -5.73
CA ASN A 194 -25.52 14.61 -5.92
C ASN A 194 -25.18 13.53 -6.97
N ARG A 195 -25.61 12.30 -6.71
CA ARG A 195 -25.32 11.14 -7.57
C ARG A 195 -26.05 11.21 -8.91
N ASP A 196 -27.27 11.73 -8.89
CA ASP A 196 -28.17 11.88 -10.05
C ASP A 196 -27.72 12.99 -11.02
N GLU A 197 -26.90 13.92 -10.57
CA GLU A 197 -26.27 14.94 -11.42
C GLU A 197 -25.09 14.42 -12.25
N VAL A 198 -24.60 13.21 -11.99
CA VAL A 198 -23.41 12.67 -12.68
C VAL A 198 -23.75 12.14 -14.06
N LEU A 199 -23.16 12.75 -15.09
CA LEU A 199 -23.21 12.26 -16.47
C LEU A 199 -22.01 11.38 -16.84
N LYS A 200 -20.89 11.53 -16.13
CA LYS A 200 -19.67 10.78 -16.46
C LYS A 200 -18.80 10.51 -15.23
N ASP A 201 -18.27 9.29 -15.11
CA ASP A 201 -17.22 8.85 -14.16
C ASP A 201 -16.02 8.36 -14.97
N ASN A 202 -14.93 9.14 -15.02
CA ASN A 202 -13.67 8.74 -15.63
C ASN A 202 -12.67 8.32 -14.55
N ARG A 203 -12.01 7.17 -14.74
CA ARG A 203 -11.02 6.63 -13.81
C ARG A 203 -9.67 6.55 -14.49
N TYR A 204 -8.64 7.08 -13.82
CA TYR A 204 -7.32 7.19 -14.42
C TYR A 204 -6.22 6.95 -13.39
N LYS A 205 -5.11 6.39 -13.88
CA LYS A 205 -3.90 6.16 -13.11
C LYS A 205 -3.21 7.48 -12.77
N ILE A 206 -2.67 7.61 -11.56
CA ILE A 206 -1.98 8.83 -11.14
C ILE A 206 -0.49 8.82 -11.48
N ASN A 207 0.12 7.65 -11.56
CA ASN A 207 1.52 7.51 -11.98
C ASN A 207 1.59 7.18 -13.48
N PRO A 208 2.08 8.10 -14.34
CA PRO A 208 2.20 7.83 -15.76
C PRO A 208 3.26 6.74 -16.06
N ASN A 209 4.27 6.59 -15.19
CA ASN A 209 5.40 5.68 -15.35
C ASN A 209 5.12 4.27 -14.83
N GLN A 210 3.87 3.97 -14.48
CA GLN A 210 3.44 2.66 -13.99
C GLN A 210 2.20 2.23 -14.76
N GLU A 211 2.02 0.93 -14.98
CA GLU A 211 0.85 0.42 -15.70
C GLU A 211 -0.45 0.63 -14.91
N LEU A 212 -1.58 0.68 -15.61
CA LEU A 212 -2.90 0.85 -14.99
C LEU A 212 -3.20 -0.31 -14.01
N PHE A 213 -2.90 -1.53 -14.44
CA PHE A 213 -3.11 -2.75 -13.65
C PHE A 213 -2.20 -2.84 -12.43
N GLU A 214 -1.05 -2.17 -12.43
CA GLU A 214 -0.22 -2.13 -11.23
C GLU A 214 -0.72 -1.11 -10.19
N GLN A 215 -1.67 -0.23 -10.58
CA GLN A 215 -2.23 0.84 -9.74
C GLN A 215 -3.67 0.58 -9.28
N SER A 216 -4.38 -0.33 -9.93
CA SER A 216 -5.70 -0.79 -9.48
C SER A 216 -5.53 -2.02 -8.60
N ASP A 217 -6.16 -2.01 -7.46
CA ASP A 217 -6.05 -3.03 -6.44
C ASP A 217 -7.05 -4.17 -6.62
N LEU A 218 -8.18 -3.87 -7.26
CA LEU A 218 -9.20 -4.81 -7.68
C LEU A 218 -9.34 -4.83 -9.20
N LEU A 219 -9.74 -5.99 -9.73
CA LEU A 219 -10.19 -6.16 -11.11
C LEU A 219 -11.71 -6.12 -11.16
N ASP A 220 -12.24 -5.45 -12.17
CA ASP A 220 -13.67 -5.46 -12.49
C ASP A 220 -13.98 -6.66 -13.38
N ILE A 221 -15.07 -7.36 -13.06
CA ILE A 221 -15.65 -8.40 -13.91
C ILE A 221 -17.12 -8.06 -14.12
N VAL A 222 -17.52 -7.93 -15.37
CA VAL A 222 -18.89 -7.61 -15.77
C VAL A 222 -19.51 -8.85 -16.41
N GLN A 223 -20.63 -9.31 -15.88
CA GLN A 223 -21.42 -10.39 -16.49
C GLN A 223 -22.54 -9.80 -17.32
N LEU A 224 -22.60 -10.22 -18.59
CA LEU A 224 -23.59 -9.79 -19.56
C LEU A 224 -24.79 -10.74 -19.60
N GLN A 225 -25.93 -10.24 -20.10
CA GLN A 225 -27.13 -11.05 -20.37
C GLN A 225 -26.85 -12.25 -21.28
N SER A 226 -25.86 -12.13 -22.18
CA SER A 226 -25.43 -13.23 -23.06
C SER A 226 -24.69 -14.36 -22.31
N GLY A 227 -24.37 -14.18 -21.03
CA GLY A 227 -23.54 -15.09 -20.24
C GLY A 227 -22.04 -14.80 -20.33
N ASN A 228 -21.61 -13.90 -21.23
CA ASN A 228 -20.21 -13.52 -21.37
C ASN A 228 -19.71 -12.78 -20.11
N LEU A 229 -18.44 -13.02 -19.78
CA LEU A 229 -17.72 -12.30 -18.73
C LEU A 229 -16.67 -11.41 -19.38
N VAL A 230 -16.69 -10.12 -19.05
CA VAL A 230 -15.65 -9.17 -19.45
C VAL A 230 -14.87 -8.75 -18.23
N LYS A 231 -13.54 -8.93 -18.26
CA LYS A 231 -12.64 -8.69 -17.13
C LYS A 231 -11.62 -7.61 -17.49
N GLY A 232 -11.35 -6.71 -16.55
CA GLY A 232 -10.39 -5.61 -16.73
C GLY A 232 -10.53 -4.56 -15.65
N ILE A 233 -10.26 -3.31 -16.00
CA ILE A 233 -10.48 -2.14 -15.14
C ILE A 233 -11.47 -1.23 -15.84
N ILE A 234 -12.57 -0.88 -15.18
CA ILE A 234 -13.52 0.10 -15.70
C ILE A 234 -12.82 1.47 -15.67
N VAL A 235 -12.64 2.08 -16.83
CA VAL A 235 -11.96 3.39 -16.99
C VAL A 235 -12.95 4.52 -17.26
N GLU A 236 -14.18 4.19 -17.62
CA GLU A 236 -15.25 5.16 -17.86
C GLU A 236 -16.61 4.55 -17.57
N ARG A 237 -17.51 5.36 -16.99
CA ARG A 237 -18.96 5.18 -17.09
C ARG A 237 -19.59 6.45 -17.63
N ASN A 238 -20.53 6.28 -18.54
CA ASN A 238 -21.29 7.36 -19.15
C ASN A 238 -22.77 7.12 -18.89
N TYR A 239 -23.43 8.16 -18.38
CA TYR A 239 -24.84 8.20 -18.09
C TYR A 239 -25.46 9.26 -18.99
N SER A 240 -26.39 8.86 -19.82
CA SER A 240 -27.11 9.77 -20.69
C SER A 240 -28.08 10.63 -19.90
N ASP A 241 -28.30 11.86 -20.38
CA ASP A 241 -29.28 12.78 -19.78
C ASP A 241 -30.71 12.49 -20.27
N ALA A 242 -30.89 11.39 -21.02
CA ALA A 242 -32.17 10.93 -21.53
C ALA A 242 -32.83 9.98 -20.54
N ASP A 243 -34.17 9.96 -20.50
CA ASP A 243 -34.97 9.07 -19.63
C ASP A 243 -34.77 7.57 -19.91
N THR A 244 -33.97 7.21 -20.91
CA THR A 244 -33.70 5.83 -21.32
C THR A 244 -32.22 5.49 -21.18
N ILE A 245 -31.90 4.48 -20.36
CA ILE A 245 -30.56 3.90 -20.14
C ILE A 245 -29.90 3.32 -21.41
N THR A 246 -30.57 3.37 -22.56
CA THR A 246 -30.14 2.72 -23.82
C THR A 246 -28.86 3.29 -24.41
N SER A 247 -28.50 4.52 -24.03
CA SER A 247 -27.25 5.20 -24.41
C SER A 247 -26.15 5.09 -23.35
N ASP A 248 -26.45 4.55 -22.17
CA ASP A 248 -25.49 4.44 -21.08
C ASP A 248 -24.52 3.31 -21.35
N TYR A 249 -23.25 3.56 -21.09
CA TYR A 249 -22.20 2.57 -21.30
C TYR A 249 -21.10 2.66 -20.25
N LEU A 250 -20.29 1.62 -20.19
CA LEU A 250 -18.99 1.66 -19.54
C LEU A 250 -17.90 1.25 -20.52
N LEU A 251 -16.69 1.73 -20.28
CA LEU A 251 -15.48 1.29 -20.95
C LEU A 251 -14.66 0.47 -19.96
N ILE A 252 -14.26 -0.74 -20.36
CA ILE A 252 -13.38 -1.62 -19.60
C ILE A 252 -12.10 -1.87 -20.37
N GLN A 253 -10.97 -1.62 -19.74
CA GLN A 253 -9.65 -1.87 -20.30
C GLN A 253 -9.13 -3.23 -19.82
N SER A 254 -8.76 -4.13 -20.73
CA SER A 254 -8.11 -5.40 -20.41
C SER A 254 -6.60 -5.25 -20.25
N GLU A 255 -5.94 -6.29 -19.71
CA GLU A 255 -4.51 -6.25 -19.37
C GLU A 255 -3.59 -6.01 -20.57
N ASN A 256 -4.00 -6.43 -21.76
CA ASN A 256 -3.30 -6.18 -23.02
C ASN A 256 -3.52 -4.74 -23.58
N GLY A 257 -4.26 -3.89 -22.87
CA GLY A 257 -4.53 -2.51 -23.28
C GLY A 257 -5.77 -2.32 -24.18
N ASN A 258 -6.46 -3.38 -24.58
CA ASN A 258 -7.70 -3.24 -25.36
C ASN A 258 -8.80 -2.62 -24.51
N ILE A 259 -9.61 -1.74 -25.12
CA ILE A 259 -10.77 -1.12 -24.48
C ILE A 259 -12.04 -1.64 -25.14
N GLN A 260 -12.96 -2.16 -24.33
CA GLN A 260 -14.27 -2.61 -24.76
C GLN A 260 -15.36 -1.70 -24.21
N SER A 261 -16.29 -1.28 -25.08
CA SER A 261 -17.52 -0.57 -24.69
C SER A 261 -18.64 -1.57 -24.43
N ILE A 262 -19.33 -1.41 -23.30
CA ILE A 262 -20.43 -2.28 -22.85
C ILE A 262 -21.61 -1.40 -22.47
N LYS A 263 -22.78 -1.65 -23.05
CA LYS A 263 -24.01 -0.95 -22.66
C LYS A 263 -24.42 -1.36 -21.25
N LEU A 264 -24.84 -0.40 -20.42
CA LEU A 264 -25.25 -0.72 -19.04
C LEU A 264 -26.49 -1.62 -19.00
N SER A 265 -27.39 -1.49 -19.98
CA SER A 265 -28.59 -2.35 -20.13
C SER A 265 -28.26 -3.84 -20.28
N ASP A 266 -27.08 -4.17 -20.79
CA ASP A 266 -26.69 -5.55 -21.09
C ASP A 266 -26.04 -6.23 -19.88
N ILE A 267 -25.82 -5.49 -18.79
CA ILE A 267 -25.12 -5.96 -17.59
C ILE A 267 -26.13 -6.49 -16.58
N ILE A 268 -25.94 -7.73 -16.14
CA ILE A 268 -26.75 -8.33 -15.07
C ILE A 268 -26.04 -8.34 -13.72
N GLU A 269 -24.71 -8.25 -13.73
CA GLU A 269 -23.92 -8.34 -12.51
C GLU A 269 -22.54 -7.71 -12.66
N TYR A 270 -22.11 -7.01 -11.61
CA TYR A 270 -20.73 -6.58 -11.42
C TYR A 270 -20.07 -7.44 -10.37
N ARG A 271 -18.81 -7.82 -10.57
CA ARG A 271 -17.97 -8.45 -9.56
C ARG A 271 -16.64 -7.73 -9.45
N LYS A 272 -16.01 -7.89 -8.29
CA LYS A 272 -14.65 -7.46 -8.03
C LYS A 272 -13.85 -8.61 -7.42
N GLU A 273 -12.59 -8.69 -7.80
CA GLU A 273 -11.64 -9.62 -7.19
C GLU A 273 -10.26 -8.96 -6.98
N PRO A 274 -9.47 -9.45 -6.01
CA PRO A 274 -8.09 -9.04 -5.82
C PRO A 274 -7.27 -9.07 -7.11
N ASN A 275 -6.62 -7.95 -7.44
CA ASN A 275 -5.73 -7.87 -8.59
C ASN A 275 -4.33 -8.40 -8.23
N PRO A 276 -3.85 -9.51 -8.81
CA PRO A 276 -2.51 -10.04 -8.55
C PRO A 276 -1.38 -9.13 -9.06
N SER A 277 -1.66 -8.26 -10.03
CA SER A 277 -0.69 -7.32 -10.60
C SER A 277 -0.54 -6.04 -9.79
N TYR A 278 -1.38 -5.82 -8.76
CA TYR A 278 -1.34 -4.61 -7.94
C TYR A 278 0.01 -4.46 -7.21
N LYS A 279 0.66 -3.31 -7.42
CA LYS A 279 2.01 -3.03 -6.94
C LYS A 279 2.12 -1.56 -6.54
N PRO A 280 1.57 -1.14 -5.40
CA PRO A 280 1.61 0.25 -4.99
C PRO A 280 3.06 0.73 -4.80
N ILE A 281 3.37 1.91 -5.32
CA ILE A 281 4.66 2.56 -5.14
C ILE A 281 4.49 3.65 -4.08
N THR A 282 5.33 3.57 -3.05
CA THR A 282 5.45 4.61 -2.03
C THR A 282 6.80 5.30 -2.18
N ASP A 283 6.75 6.61 -2.18
CA ASP A 283 7.89 7.51 -2.24
C ASP A 283 8.44 7.84 -0.84
N VAL A 284 9.48 8.64 -0.78
CA VAL A 284 10.03 9.20 0.47
C VAL A 284 9.91 10.71 0.51
N LYS A 285 9.89 11.26 1.72
CA LYS A 285 10.01 12.70 1.95
C LYS A 285 11.48 13.05 2.17
N LEU A 286 12.08 13.73 1.20
CA LEU A 286 13.45 14.25 1.27
C LEU A 286 13.52 15.71 0.84
N SER A 287 14.29 16.49 1.58
CA SER A 287 14.73 17.83 1.19
C SER A 287 15.94 17.72 0.25
N VAL A 288 16.25 18.81 -0.45
CA VAL A 288 17.46 18.87 -1.29
C VAL A 288 18.69 18.63 -0.41
N GLY A 289 19.60 17.75 -0.87
CA GLY A 289 20.81 17.36 -0.14
C GLY A 289 20.59 16.26 0.92
N GLU A 290 19.35 15.82 1.16
CA GLU A 290 19.10 14.64 1.98
C GLU A 290 19.17 13.35 1.15
N TYR A 291 19.61 12.27 1.79
CA TYR A 291 19.78 10.97 1.15
C TYR A 291 19.18 9.85 2.00
N MET A 292 18.75 8.79 1.32
CA MET A 292 18.40 7.51 1.90
C MET A 292 19.12 6.38 1.18
N ILE A 293 19.52 5.36 1.93
CA ILE A 293 20.05 4.10 1.40
C ILE A 293 19.10 2.98 1.80
N ASN A 294 18.46 2.33 0.83
CA ASN A 294 17.44 1.30 1.05
C ASN A 294 16.38 1.74 2.07
N ARG A 295 15.83 2.96 1.92
CA ARG A 295 14.86 3.61 2.83
C ARG A 295 15.39 3.98 4.23
N ASN A 296 16.67 3.79 4.51
CA ASN A 296 17.29 4.26 5.76
C ASN A 296 17.86 5.66 5.56
N LYS A 297 17.48 6.60 6.45
CA LYS A 297 18.01 7.96 6.41
C LYS A 297 19.49 7.95 6.78
N VAL A 298 20.31 8.57 5.94
CA VAL A 298 21.76 8.62 6.10
C VAL A 298 22.22 10.06 6.27
N ASN A 299 23.35 10.22 6.95
CA ASN A 299 24.01 11.52 7.09
C ASN A 299 25.06 11.71 6.01
N THR A 300 25.17 12.93 5.51
CA THR A 300 26.28 13.38 4.67
C THR A 300 27.43 13.84 5.56
N GLN A 301 28.66 13.49 5.19
CA GLN A 301 29.87 14.02 5.82
C GLN A 301 30.70 14.81 4.81
N LYS A 302 31.33 15.89 5.28
CA LYS A 302 32.37 16.57 4.50
C LYS A 302 33.61 15.69 4.43
N ILE A 303 34.16 15.54 3.24
CA ILE A 303 35.39 14.79 3.04
C ILE A 303 36.61 15.71 3.17
N LYS A 304 37.73 15.12 3.63
CA LYS A 304 39.04 15.78 3.68
C LYS A 304 40.01 14.99 2.82
N GLU A 305 40.94 15.69 2.18
CA GLU A 305 42.00 15.06 1.41
C GLU A 305 43.27 15.00 2.25
N ILE A 306 43.87 13.82 2.35
CA ILE A 306 45.12 13.58 3.08
C ILE A 306 45.99 12.71 2.20
N ASP A 307 47.14 13.21 1.73
CA ASP A 307 48.09 12.47 0.89
C ASP A 307 47.42 11.83 -0.36
N ASN A 308 46.64 12.63 -1.10
CA ASN A 308 45.84 12.23 -2.28
C ASN A 308 44.75 11.17 -2.02
N ILE A 309 44.40 10.95 -0.75
CA ILE A 309 43.31 10.05 -0.34
C ILE A 309 42.14 10.89 0.14
N VAL A 310 40.97 10.64 -0.43
CA VAL A 310 39.69 11.12 0.09
C VAL A 310 39.41 10.36 1.38
N SER A 311 39.69 11.02 2.51
CA SER A 311 39.53 10.46 3.84
C SER A 311 38.06 10.45 4.25
N ILE A 312 37.61 9.30 4.75
CA ILE A 312 36.22 9.03 5.10
C ILE A 312 36.16 8.59 6.56
N ASN A 313 35.32 9.26 7.35
CA ASN A 313 35.04 8.87 8.71
C ASN A 313 34.02 7.71 8.73
N ILE A 314 34.51 6.49 8.97
CA ILE A 314 33.67 5.29 9.06
C ILE A 314 32.89 5.19 10.38
N ASP A 315 33.29 5.92 11.42
CA ASP A 315 32.56 5.94 12.70
C ASP A 315 31.21 6.68 12.57
N SER A 316 31.01 7.40 11.46
CA SER A 316 29.75 8.06 11.12
C SER A 316 28.70 7.13 10.49
N ILE A 317 29.03 5.86 10.26
CA ILE A 317 28.10 4.89 9.66
C ILE A 317 26.94 4.65 10.61
N ASN A 318 25.74 4.99 10.14
CA ASN A 318 24.49 4.75 10.85
C ASN A 318 23.57 3.74 10.11
N THR A 319 24.05 3.19 8.99
CA THR A 319 23.26 2.33 8.11
C THR A 319 24.04 1.06 7.78
N ILE A 320 23.47 -0.08 8.16
CA ILE A 320 23.99 -1.42 7.89
C ILE A 320 22.96 -2.17 7.06
N ILE A 321 23.38 -2.65 5.88
CA ILE A 321 22.55 -3.39 4.94
C ILE A 321 22.90 -4.87 5.02
N GLN A 322 21.97 -5.67 5.55
CA GLN A 322 22.12 -7.12 5.63
C GLN A 322 21.91 -7.77 4.26
N THR A 323 22.90 -8.53 3.79
CA THR A 323 22.83 -9.21 2.48
C THR A 323 21.80 -10.33 2.50
N LYS A 324 20.95 -10.40 1.46
CA LYS A 324 20.01 -11.51 1.24
C LYS A 324 20.48 -12.49 0.15
N GLY A 325 21.65 -12.24 -0.42
CA GLY A 325 22.20 -12.94 -1.58
C GLY A 325 23.18 -12.03 -2.34
N SER A 326 23.90 -12.60 -3.30
CA SER A 326 24.81 -11.85 -4.19
C SER A 326 24.31 -11.92 -5.64
N PRO A 327 24.23 -10.79 -6.37
CA PRO A 327 24.56 -9.43 -5.93
C PRO A 327 23.49 -8.83 -5.00
N THR A 328 23.93 -7.98 -4.07
CA THR A 328 23.04 -7.16 -3.23
C THR A 328 22.62 -5.91 -3.99
N GLU A 329 21.32 -5.65 -4.01
CA GLU A 329 20.75 -4.45 -4.60
C GLU A 329 20.79 -3.29 -3.59
N ILE A 330 21.43 -2.19 -3.98
CA ILE A 330 21.48 -0.96 -3.19
C ILE A 330 20.72 0.11 -3.95
N THR A 331 19.82 0.77 -3.24
CA THR A 331 19.02 1.88 -3.71
C THR A 331 19.43 3.14 -2.95
N VAL A 332 19.88 4.15 -3.69
CA VAL A 332 20.06 5.51 -3.20
C VAL A 332 18.83 6.32 -3.59
N GLU A 333 18.22 7.04 -2.64
CA GLU A 333 17.12 7.96 -2.89
C GLU A 333 17.51 9.36 -2.44
N THR A 334 17.31 10.36 -3.30
CA THR A 334 17.64 11.76 -3.01
C THR A 334 16.80 12.70 -3.87
N LYS A 335 16.77 13.97 -3.49
CA LYS A 335 16.14 15.05 -4.25
C LYS A 335 17.21 15.99 -4.79
N PHE A 336 17.38 16.00 -6.10
CA PHE A 336 18.29 16.92 -6.77
C PHE A 336 17.63 18.24 -7.12
N THR A 337 18.45 19.30 -7.25
CA THR A 337 18.00 20.57 -7.84
C THR A 337 18.08 20.46 -9.36
N ASP A 338 19.16 19.88 -9.87
CA ASP A 338 19.36 19.55 -11.29
C ASP A 338 19.60 18.03 -11.47
N LYS A 339 18.90 17.42 -12.41
CA LYS A 339 19.05 16.00 -12.75
C LYS A 339 20.47 15.65 -13.23
N ALA A 340 21.22 16.61 -13.77
CA ALA A 340 22.61 16.41 -14.17
C ALA A 340 23.53 16.03 -12.98
N GLU A 341 23.16 16.40 -11.74
CA GLU A 341 23.90 16.07 -10.53
C GLU A 341 24.02 14.55 -10.31
N VAL A 342 23.07 13.75 -10.81
CA VAL A 342 23.07 12.30 -10.63
C VAL A 342 24.31 11.63 -11.23
N ILE A 343 24.80 12.17 -12.36
CA ILE A 343 25.93 11.61 -13.13
C ILE A 343 27.26 11.77 -12.37
N GLN A 344 27.31 12.73 -11.45
CA GLN A 344 28.51 13.07 -10.69
C GLN A 344 28.72 12.15 -9.50
N LEU A 345 27.69 11.46 -9.03
CA LEU A 345 27.78 10.56 -7.88
C LEU A 345 28.61 9.33 -8.22
N LYS A 346 29.57 8.99 -7.36
CA LYS A 346 30.45 7.84 -7.52
C LYS A 346 30.33 6.92 -6.31
N LEU A 347 29.84 5.70 -6.54
CA LEU A 347 29.78 4.69 -5.50
C LEU A 347 31.06 3.83 -5.53
N VAL A 348 31.78 3.80 -4.42
CA VAL A 348 33.09 3.15 -4.32
C VAL A 348 33.25 2.37 -3.02
N LYS A 349 34.03 1.29 -3.05
CA LYS A 349 34.38 0.51 -1.86
C LYS A 349 35.51 1.19 -1.10
N ILE A 350 35.34 1.38 0.20
CA ILE A 350 36.36 2.01 1.06
C ILE A 350 37.49 1.02 1.34
N LYS A 351 38.72 1.53 1.26
CA LYS A 351 39.95 0.78 1.55
C LYS A 351 40.67 1.41 2.76
N LYS A 352 41.54 0.63 3.42
CA LYS A 352 42.43 1.10 4.50
C LYS A 352 43.79 1.48 3.92
N PHE A 353 44.27 2.67 4.24
CA PHE A 353 45.57 3.18 3.80
C PHE A 353 46.45 3.50 5.01
N ASN A 354 47.75 3.23 4.89
CA ASN A 354 48.73 3.53 5.92
C ASN A 354 49.54 4.78 5.53
N ILE A 355 49.29 5.91 6.18
CA ILE A 355 50.00 7.16 5.95
C ILE A 355 51.33 7.10 6.70
N LYS A 356 52.40 6.78 5.97
CA LYS A 356 53.75 6.58 6.53
C LYS A 356 54.26 7.81 7.29
N LYS A 357 53.94 9.02 6.81
CA LYS A 357 54.38 10.29 7.43
C LYS A 357 53.79 10.54 8.81
N GLU A 358 52.56 10.07 9.06
CA GLU A 358 51.83 10.31 10.31
C GLU A 358 51.68 9.04 11.18
N LYS A 359 52.21 7.90 10.72
CA LYS A 359 52.00 6.57 11.33
C LYS A 359 50.52 6.29 11.64
N LYS A 360 49.61 6.72 10.76
CA LYS A 360 48.17 6.66 10.96
C LYS A 360 47.50 5.84 9.85
N ILE A 361 46.55 5.00 10.25
CA ILE A 361 45.67 4.30 9.31
C ILE A 361 44.47 5.20 9.04
N ILE A 362 44.19 5.46 7.77
CA ILE A 362 43.00 6.19 7.34
C ILE A 362 42.12 5.27 6.48
N ASN A 363 40.81 5.43 6.62
CA ASN A 363 39.84 4.82 5.72
C ASN A 363 39.53 5.83 4.63
N GLY A 364 39.50 5.41 3.37
CA GLY A 364 39.27 6.32 2.26
C GLY A 364 39.26 5.64 0.91
N VAL A 365 39.37 6.47 -0.13
CA VAL A 365 39.51 6.08 -1.53
C VAL A 365 40.47 7.05 -2.23
N THR A 366 41.21 6.57 -3.22
CA THR A 366 42.01 7.42 -4.10
C THR A 366 41.20 7.90 -5.30
N TYR A 367 41.68 8.92 -6.01
CA TYR A 367 41.08 9.33 -7.28
C TYR A 367 41.11 8.22 -8.34
N GLU A 368 42.14 7.38 -8.34
CA GLU A 368 42.22 6.23 -9.22
C GLU A 368 41.09 5.23 -8.93
N ASP A 369 40.81 4.96 -7.65
CA ASP A 369 39.67 4.11 -7.25
C ASP A 369 38.34 4.70 -7.72
N ILE A 370 38.15 6.02 -7.60
CA ILE A 370 36.91 6.70 -8.03
C ILE A 370 36.71 6.61 -9.55
N VAL A 371 37.78 6.60 -10.33
CA VAL A 371 37.69 6.54 -11.79
C VAL A 371 37.59 5.10 -12.29
N LYS A 372 38.37 4.17 -11.73
CA LYS A 372 38.48 2.79 -12.23
C LYS A 372 37.54 1.81 -11.55
N ASP A 373 37.33 1.96 -10.24
CA ASP A 373 36.63 0.97 -9.41
C ASP A 373 35.20 1.41 -9.03
N ALA A 374 34.75 2.58 -9.51
CA ALA A 374 33.39 3.05 -9.22
C ALA A 374 32.32 2.11 -9.79
N ILE A 375 31.41 1.71 -8.90
CA ILE A 375 30.29 0.84 -9.22
C ILE A 375 29.31 1.62 -10.08
N GLN A 376 29.06 1.09 -11.28
CA GLN A 376 28.13 1.70 -12.22
C GLN A 376 26.68 1.54 -11.74
N GLN A 377 25.91 2.60 -11.97
CA GLN A 377 24.47 2.57 -11.76
C GLN A 377 23.81 1.60 -12.74
N LYS A 378 22.91 0.76 -12.21
CA LYS A 378 22.10 -0.17 -13.00
C LYS A 378 20.84 0.50 -13.54
N LYS A 379 20.22 1.37 -12.74
CA LYS A 379 18.94 2.01 -13.06
C LYS A 379 18.84 3.36 -12.38
N ILE A 380 18.28 4.35 -13.07
CA ILE A 380 17.85 5.63 -12.49
C ILE A 380 16.38 5.84 -12.82
N GLU A 381 15.59 6.19 -11.82
CA GLU A 381 14.20 6.59 -11.99
C GLU A 381 13.94 7.85 -11.18
N THR A 382 13.10 8.75 -11.68
CA THR A 382 12.66 9.91 -10.91
C THR A 382 11.15 9.86 -10.76
N SER A 383 10.67 9.95 -9.52
CA SER A 383 9.25 9.94 -9.20
C SER A 383 8.56 11.25 -9.59
N ILE A 384 7.22 11.24 -9.57
CA ILE A 384 6.40 12.44 -9.76
C ILE A 384 6.64 13.52 -8.67
N ASN A 385 7.21 13.16 -7.52
CA ASN A 385 7.60 14.10 -6.46
C ASN A 385 9.05 14.60 -6.60
N ASN A 386 9.71 14.31 -7.72
CA ASN A 386 11.11 14.63 -7.99
C ASN A 386 12.12 13.96 -7.04
N ILE A 387 11.77 12.77 -6.52
CA ILE A 387 12.74 11.94 -5.82
C ILE A 387 13.42 11.04 -6.85
N THR A 388 14.73 11.12 -6.94
CA THR A 388 15.55 10.27 -7.81
C THR A 388 16.01 9.05 -7.06
N LYS A 389 15.70 7.88 -7.60
CA LYS A 389 16.12 6.56 -7.16
C LYS A 389 17.22 6.05 -8.07
N ILE A 390 18.38 5.74 -7.49
CA ILE A 390 19.54 5.18 -8.20
C ILE A 390 19.80 3.78 -7.66
N THR A 391 19.78 2.78 -8.53
CA THR A 391 19.99 1.38 -8.16
C THR A 391 21.37 0.91 -8.58
N TYR A 392 22.08 0.25 -7.68
CA TYR A 392 23.39 -0.37 -7.87
C TYR A 392 23.30 -1.87 -7.55
N GLN A 393 24.19 -2.66 -8.16
CA GLN A 393 24.39 -4.07 -7.80
C GLN A 393 25.79 -4.27 -7.26
N ILE A 394 25.88 -4.71 -6.01
CA ILE A 394 27.14 -4.84 -5.28
C ILE A 394 27.37 -6.32 -4.93
N LYS A 395 28.50 -6.88 -5.38
CA LYS A 395 28.80 -8.31 -5.21
C LYS A 395 29.44 -8.63 -3.87
N GLU A 396 30.21 -7.69 -3.33
CA GLU A 396 31.06 -7.91 -2.17
C GLU A 396 30.52 -7.21 -0.93
N LYS A 397 30.71 -7.84 0.22
CA LYS A 397 30.52 -7.21 1.53
C LYS A 397 31.60 -6.16 1.79
N GLY A 398 31.32 -5.24 2.71
CA GLY A 398 32.27 -4.22 3.14
C GLY A 398 31.65 -2.84 3.31
N VAL A 399 32.51 -1.84 3.49
CA VAL A 399 32.11 -0.44 3.67
C VAL A 399 32.18 0.28 2.32
N TYR A 400 31.13 1.03 2.01
CA TYR A 400 30.99 1.76 0.75
C TYR A 400 30.74 3.23 1.01
N ALA A 401 31.22 4.07 0.09
CA ALA A 401 30.92 5.49 0.07
C ALA A 401 30.28 5.91 -1.26
N LEU A 402 29.17 6.62 -1.17
CA LEU A 402 28.63 7.40 -2.28
C LEU A 402 29.25 8.80 -2.20
N TYR A 403 30.19 9.06 -3.09
CA TYR A 403 30.95 10.29 -3.15
C TYR A 403 30.30 11.30 -4.11
N ASN A 404 30.10 12.53 -3.64
CA ASN A 404 29.69 13.68 -4.43
C ASN A 404 30.88 14.66 -4.55
N PRO A 405 31.54 14.73 -5.73
CA PRO A 405 32.69 15.58 -5.94
C PRO A 405 32.37 17.08 -5.95
N ALA A 406 31.18 17.48 -6.42
CA ALA A 406 30.81 18.88 -6.49
C ALA A 406 30.72 19.53 -5.10
N ASN A 407 30.15 18.81 -4.13
CA ASN A 407 29.94 19.32 -2.77
C ASN A 407 31.05 18.92 -1.79
N LYS A 408 32.01 18.10 -2.25
CA LYS A 408 33.03 17.44 -1.41
C LYS A 408 32.39 16.72 -0.22
N GLU A 409 31.41 15.89 -0.53
CA GLU A 409 30.61 15.16 0.44
C GLU A 409 30.60 13.67 0.15
N ALA A 410 30.44 12.87 1.20
CA ALA A 410 30.22 11.45 1.07
C ALA A 410 29.11 10.97 2.01
N ILE A 411 28.45 9.90 1.59
CA ILE A 411 27.53 9.10 2.40
C ILE A 411 28.15 7.73 2.56
N VAL A 412 28.13 7.18 3.77
CA VAL A 412 28.82 5.92 4.07
C VAL A 412 27.85 4.92 4.66
N PHE A 413 27.95 3.67 4.20
CA PHE A 413 27.13 2.56 4.68
C PHE A 413 27.92 1.25 4.59
N THR A 414 27.48 0.27 5.38
CA THR A 414 28.08 -1.07 5.40
C THR A 414 27.14 -2.08 4.77
N ILE A 415 27.71 -3.06 4.05
CA ILE A 415 27.03 -4.26 3.58
C ILE A 415 27.61 -5.46 4.32
N GLU A 416 26.74 -6.22 4.99
CA GLU A 416 27.09 -7.33 5.88
C GLU A 416 26.59 -8.71 5.44
#